data_AF-A0A387B9U9-F1
#
_entry.id   AF-A0A387B9U9-F1
#
_cell.length_a   1.000
_cell.length_b   1.000
_cell.length_c   1.000
_cell.angle_alpha   90.00
_cell.angle_beta   90.00
_cell.angle_gamma   90.00
#
_symmetry.space_group_name_H-M   'P 1'
#
loop_
_entity.id
_entity.type
_entity.pdbx_description
1 polymer ?
#
loop_
_entity_poly.entity_id
_entity_poly.type
_entity_poly.pdbx_seq_one_letter_code
_entity_poly.pdbx_strand_id
1 'polypeptide(L)'
;MQVQIGETVVEAWRVDAADTQLEEWVQNLFDKQICFWHPKNPDQLRFNMMFGGMASTGDYLIYMGKSDIKVISEKKFKKEYRVL
;
A
#
# COMPACT_ATOMS: atom_id res chain seq x y z
N MET A 1 0.93 -3.35 8.92
CA MET A 1 0.57 -4.63 9.60
C MET A 1 1.43 -5.74 9.00
N GLN A 2 1.68 -6.83 9.73
CA GLN A 2 2.40 -7.98 9.16
C GLN A 2 1.43 -9.00 8.57
N VAL A 3 1.79 -9.53 7.40
CA VAL A 3 1.01 -10.53 6.69
C VAL A 3 1.91 -11.63 6.17
N GLN A 4 1.37 -12.84 6.09
CA GLN A 4 2.05 -14.00 5.54
C GLN A 4 1.52 -14.29 4.13
N ILE A 5 2.44 -14.51 3.19
CA ILE A 5 2.19 -15.05 1.85
C ILE A 5 3.12 -16.23 1.60
N GLY A 6 2.53 -17.42 1.45
CA GLY A 6 3.31 -18.67 1.43
C GLY A 6 4.14 -18.82 2.71
N GLU A 7 5.46 -18.94 2.54
CA GLU A 7 6.42 -19.06 3.65
C GLU A 7 7.05 -17.72 4.07
N THR A 8 6.68 -16.61 3.41
CA THR A 8 7.27 -15.29 3.67
C THR A 8 6.34 -14.42 4.50
N VAL A 9 6.92 -13.66 5.43
CA VAL A 9 6.23 -12.59 6.17
C VAL A 9 6.66 -11.24 5.58
N VAL A 10 5.68 -10.40 5.27
CA VAL A 10 5.86 -9.07 4.66
C VAL A 10 5.01 -8.04 5.38
N GLU A 11 5.28 -6.76 5.13
CA GLU A 11 4.46 -5.67 5.65
C GLU A 11 3.37 -5.32 4.64
N ALA A 12 2.19 -5.00 5.15
CA ALA A 12 1.05 -4.56 4.36
C ALA A 12 0.43 -3.33 5.00
N TRP A 13 -0.04 -2.40 4.18
CA TRP A 13 -0.83 -1.27 4.62
C TRP A 13 -2.11 -1.19 3.78
N ARG A 14 -3.26 -1.08 4.44
CA ARG A 14 -4.53 -0.91 3.76
C ARG A 14 -4.66 0.56 3.37
N VAL A 15 -4.89 0.81 2.09
CA VAL A 15 -5.05 2.16 1.57
C VAL A 15 -6.33 2.76 2.15
N ASP A 16 -6.16 3.77 3.00
CA ASP A 16 -7.26 4.49 3.63
C ASP A 16 -6.84 5.96 3.84
N ALA A 17 -7.59 6.88 3.24
CA ALA A 17 -7.32 8.32 3.35
C ALA A 17 -7.65 8.90 4.73
N ALA A 18 -8.45 8.19 5.53
CA ALA A 18 -8.77 8.57 6.90
C ALA A 18 -7.77 8.00 7.92
N ASP A 19 -6.80 7.20 7.48
CA ASP A 19 -5.78 6.65 8.37
C ASP A 19 -4.85 7.77 8.86
N THR A 20 -4.88 7.98 10.18
CA THR A 20 -4.10 9.03 10.86
C THR A 20 -2.80 8.50 11.45
N GLN A 21 -2.61 7.17 11.48
CA GLN A 21 -1.46 6.53 12.09
C GLN A 21 -0.75 5.65 11.07
N LEU A 22 -0.08 6.30 10.12
CA LEU A 22 0.68 5.63 9.09
C LEU A 22 1.90 4.89 9.67
N GLU A 23 2.18 3.70 9.13
CA GLU A 23 3.43 2.99 9.37
C GLU A 23 4.61 3.79 8.81
N GLU A 24 5.78 3.70 9.45
CA GLU A 24 6.96 4.51 9.08
C GLU A 24 7.34 4.36 7.60
N TRP A 25 7.29 3.13 7.07
CA TRP A 25 7.60 2.89 5.67
C TRP A 25 6.58 3.54 4.72
N VAL A 26 5.31 3.63 5.11
CA VAL A 26 4.23 4.27 4.34
C VAL A 26 4.41 5.79 4.36
N GLN A 27 4.65 6.36 5.55
CA GLN A 27 4.93 7.79 5.70
C GLN A 27 6.11 8.21 4.83
N ASN A 28 7.18 7.40 4.81
CA ASN A 28 8.33 7.63 3.94
C ASN A 28 7.98 7.68 2.44
N LEU A 29 6.93 7.00 1.97
CA LEU A 29 6.48 7.09 0.57
C LEU A 29 5.84 8.43 0.27
N PHE A 30 5.04 8.95 1.19
CA PHE A 30 4.45 10.28 1.07
C PHE A 30 5.52 11.37 1.14
N ASP A 31 6.43 11.27 2.12
CA ASP A 31 7.51 12.25 2.32
C ASP A 31 8.44 12.34 1.12
N LYS A 32 8.72 11.20 0.46
CA LYS A 32 9.53 11.13 -0.76
C LYS A 32 8.76 11.42 -2.03
N GLN A 33 7.48 11.79 -1.93
CA GLN A 33 6.59 12.00 -3.08
C GLN A 33 6.54 10.79 -4.04
N ILE A 34 6.68 9.59 -3.49
CA ILE A 34 6.49 8.34 -4.22
C ILE A 34 5.00 8.10 -4.45
N CYS A 35 4.18 8.40 -3.45
CA CYS A 35 2.72 8.37 -3.57
C CYS A 35 2.07 9.66 -3.06
N PHE A 36 0.86 9.93 -3.55
CA PHE A 36 0.05 11.08 -3.17
C PHE A 36 -1.43 10.83 -3.48
N TRP A 37 -2.32 11.41 -2.69
CA TRP A 37 -3.75 11.34 -2.93
C TRP A 37 -4.15 12.14 -4.16
N HIS A 38 -5.05 11.58 -4.98
CA HIS A 38 -5.50 12.24 -6.18
C HIS A 38 -6.42 13.44 -5.82
N PRO A 39 -6.12 14.66 -6.29
CA PRO A 39 -6.77 15.89 -5.80
C PRO A 39 -8.27 15.98 -6.15
N LYS A 40 -8.72 15.26 -7.17
CA LYS A 40 -10.13 15.21 -7.61
C LYS A 40 -10.82 13.89 -7.33
N ASN A 41 -10.10 12.92 -6.76
CA ASN A 41 -10.65 11.61 -6.44
C ASN A 41 -10.03 11.14 -5.12
N PRO A 42 -10.64 11.52 -3.97
CA PRO A 42 -10.05 11.28 -2.65
C PRO A 42 -9.87 9.78 -2.35
N ASP A 43 -10.60 8.91 -3.04
CA ASP A 43 -10.51 7.45 -2.87
C ASP A 43 -9.37 6.81 -3.68
N GLN A 44 -8.45 7.62 -4.20
CA GLN A 44 -7.42 7.14 -5.11
C GLN A 44 -6.05 7.66 -4.70
N LEU A 45 -5.14 6.71 -4.44
CA LEU A 45 -3.73 6.94 -4.25
C LEU A 45 -3.00 6.79 -5.59
N ARG A 46 -2.21 7.77 -5.96
CA ARG A 46 -1.36 7.76 -7.16
C ARG A 46 0.08 7.54 -6.78
N PHE A 47 0.81 6.90 -7.68
CA PHE A 47 2.25 6.74 -7.60
C PHE A 47 2.92 7.65 -8.63
N ASN A 48 4.13 8.12 -8.34
CA ASN A 48 4.90 8.91 -9.30
C ASN A 48 5.22 8.09 -10.57
N MET A 49 5.62 8.76 -11.66
CA MET A 49 5.82 8.09 -12.95
C MET A 49 6.87 6.96 -12.94
N MET A 50 7.84 6.99 -12.03
CA MET A 50 8.86 5.94 -11.94
C MET A 50 8.30 4.64 -11.36
N PHE A 51 7.33 4.73 -10.45
CA PHE A 51 6.67 3.58 -9.84
C PHE A 51 5.42 3.17 -10.62
N GLY A 52 4.74 4.12 -11.26
CA GLY A 52 3.57 3.89 -12.09
C GLY A 52 2.37 3.33 -11.31
N GLY A 53 1.16 3.54 -11.85
CA GLY A 53 -0.05 2.91 -11.31
C GLY A 53 -0.82 3.74 -10.27
N MET A 54 -1.79 3.06 -9.66
CA MET A 54 -2.74 3.63 -8.70
C MET A 54 -3.24 2.55 -7.76
N ALA A 55 -3.62 2.95 -6.57
CA ALA A 55 -4.39 2.14 -5.64
C ALA A 55 -5.69 2.88 -5.30
N SER A 56 -6.74 2.12 -5.05
CA SER A 56 -7.99 2.67 -4.53
C SER A 56 -8.07 2.45 -3.02
N THR A 57 -8.84 3.28 -2.32
CA THR A 57 -9.19 3.01 -0.92
C THR A 57 -9.73 1.59 -0.77
N GLY A 58 -9.22 0.85 0.20
CA GLY A 58 -9.51 -0.57 0.41
C GLY A 58 -8.50 -1.54 -0.22
N ASP A 59 -7.74 -1.12 -1.22
CA ASP A 59 -6.60 -1.90 -1.72
C ASP A 59 -5.49 -1.98 -0.65
N TYR A 60 -4.50 -2.84 -0.88
CA TYR A 60 -3.37 -3.04 0.01
C TYR A 60 -2.07 -2.73 -0.72
N LEU A 61 -1.19 -1.99 -0.04
CA LEU A 61 0.21 -1.87 -0.41
C LEU A 61 0.99 -2.94 0.32
N ILE A 62 1.75 -3.75 -0.41
CA ILE A 62 2.62 -4.79 0.14
C ILE A 62 4.06 -4.33 0.00
N TYR A 63 4.77 -4.25 1.11
CA TYR A 63 6.18 -3.90 1.17
C TYR A 63 7.04 -5.15 1.33
N MET A 64 7.87 -5.43 0.33
CA MET A 64 8.78 -6.59 0.33
C MET A 64 10.25 -6.21 0.59
N GLY A 65 10.49 -4.98 1.06
CA GLY A 65 11.84 -4.45 1.30
C GLY A 65 12.45 -3.73 0.08
N LYS A 66 13.47 -2.90 0.34
CA LYS A 66 14.27 -2.16 -0.70
C LYS A 66 13.42 -1.35 -1.70
N SER A 67 12.30 -0.80 -1.25
CA SER A 67 11.37 -0.01 -2.07
C SER A 67 10.56 -0.82 -3.09
N ASP A 68 10.50 -2.15 -2.99
CA ASP A 68 9.57 -2.96 -3.78
C ASP A 68 8.18 -2.93 -3.12
N ILE A 69 7.27 -2.18 -3.76
CA ILE A 69 5.89 -1.95 -3.31
C ILE A 69 4.96 -2.52 -4.37
N LYS A 70 4.04 -3.37 -3.93
CA LYS A 70 2.98 -3.91 -4.79
C LYS A 70 1.61 -3.45 -4.34
N VAL A 71 0.78 -3.03 -5.29
CA VAL A 71 -0.64 -2.79 -5.07
C VAL A 71 -1.41 -4.08 -5.30
N ILE A 72 -2.19 -4.50 -4.30
CA ILE A 72 -3.00 -5.71 -4.32
C ILE A 72 -4.44 -5.34 -3.98
N SER A 73 -5.40 -5.76 -4.80
CA SER A 73 -6.81 -5.49 -4.51
C SER A 73 -7.27 -6.22 -3.25
N GLU A 74 -8.25 -5.67 -2.55
CA GLU A 74 -8.80 -6.29 -1.34
C GLU A 74 -9.19 -7.76 -1.55
N LYS A 75 -9.85 -8.05 -2.68
CA LYS A 75 -10.26 -9.41 -3.04
C LYS A 75 -9.08 -10.37 -3.16
N LYS A 76 -7.98 -9.91 -3.78
CA LYS A 76 -6.77 -10.73 -3.95
C LYS A 76 -6.02 -10.88 -2.62
N PHE A 77 -5.95 -9.80 -1.84
CA PHE A 77 -5.36 -9.81 -0.52
C PHE A 77 -6.01 -10.86 0.38
N LYS A 78 -7.34 -10.84 0.51
CA LYS A 78 -8.10 -11.83 1.31
C LYS A 78 -7.95 -13.28 0.84
N LYS A 79 -7.60 -13.49 -0.43
CA LYS A 79 -7.42 -14.82 -1.01
C LYS A 79 -6.02 -15.38 -0.76
N GLU A 80 -5.00 -14.52 -0.84
CA GLU A 80 -3.59 -14.94 -0.92
C GLU A 80 -2.78 -14.66 0.34
N TYR A 81 -3.24 -13.75 1.19
CA TYR A 81 -2.51 -13.27 2.36
C TYR A 81 -3.25 -13.63 3.65
N ARG A 82 -2.48 -13.95 4.69
CA ARG A 82 -2.97 -14.17 6.04
C ARG A 82 -2.43 -13.09 6.96
N VAL A 83 -3.33 -12.37 7.64
CA VAL A 83 -2.94 -11.42 8.69
C VAL A 83 -2.39 -12.21 9.88
N LEU A 84 -1.26 -11.75 10.43
CA LEU A 84 -0.59 -12.32 11.59
C LEU A 84 -1.03 -11.62 12.88
#